data_AF-A0A139SMS4-F1
#
_entry.id   AF-A0A139SMS4-F1
#
_cell.length_a   1.000
_cell.length_b   1.000
_cell.length_c   1.000
_cell.angle_alpha   90.00
_cell.angle_beta   90.00
_cell.angle_gamma   90.00
#
_symmetry.space_group_name_H-M   'P 1'
#
loop_
_entity.id
_entity.type
_entity.pdbx_description
1 polymer ?
#
loop_
_entity_poly.entity_id
_entity_poly.type
_entity_poly.pdbx_seq_one_letter_code
_entity_poly.pdbx_strand_id
1 'polypeptide(L)'
;MPTAISITEGKWHHEPDPYNPDSWRSNFYLDNKGNGEIETMIDKRSLFPMPVFKWAGGKKSITIDGIDRMPEPGKDELIAMDTMVAESAPLSHGTHKIPLLKMQIGEDGYLYDGYFIESGGPLILATGEKQKILKEAAAAGPVELDLNIPGRPGLNAWLATPALVQDGENSPMPEPFYHLDFHTRTALGQSADGKFYLIYVDGTSVNRIASHGGRFGVTLYQMQKLANHLGLINAANLDDGVFSSIMVIDGKVMGQDPEFHMITPYDDNRWVGDMVLIVDDED
;
A
#
# COMPACT_ATOMS: atom_id res chain seq x y z
N MET A 1 8.01 -2.96 -1.53
CA MET A 1 6.90 -3.31 -0.63
C MET A 1 6.25 -2.05 -0.14
N PRO A 2 4.92 -1.91 -0.29
CA PRO A 2 4.18 -0.83 0.33
C PRO A 2 4.33 -0.88 1.86
N THR A 3 4.15 0.27 2.50
CA THR A 3 4.07 0.36 3.96
C THR A 3 2.67 0.84 4.31
N ALA A 4 1.91 0.03 5.06
CA ALA A 4 0.47 0.16 5.31
C ALA A 4 -0.41 -0.33 4.15
N ILE A 5 -1.70 0.00 4.17
CA ILE A 5 -2.71 -0.71 3.36
C ILE A 5 -2.34 -0.78 1.89
N SER A 6 -2.42 -1.99 1.34
CA SER A 6 -2.36 -2.23 -0.08
C SER A 6 -3.36 -3.32 -0.44
N ILE A 7 -4.33 -2.96 -1.29
CA ILE A 7 -5.28 -3.89 -1.90
C ILE A 7 -5.25 -3.63 -3.40
N THR A 8 -5.18 -4.69 -4.19
CA THR A 8 -5.25 -4.63 -5.66
C THR A 8 -6.28 -5.64 -6.12
N GLU A 9 -7.28 -5.19 -6.90
CA GLU A 9 -8.35 -6.05 -7.45
C GLU A 9 -8.97 -7.00 -6.41
N GLY A 10 -9.29 -6.45 -5.25
CA GLY A 10 -9.91 -7.19 -4.16
C GLY A 10 -8.98 -8.15 -3.43
N LYS A 11 -7.67 -8.15 -3.66
CA LYS A 11 -6.70 -8.99 -2.94
C LYS A 11 -5.81 -8.15 -2.02
N TRP A 12 -5.62 -8.61 -0.79
CA TRP A 12 -4.67 -8.00 0.15
C TRP A 12 -3.21 -8.19 -0.30
N HIS A 13 -2.43 -7.11 -0.21
CA HIS A 13 -0.97 -7.09 -0.44
C HIS A 13 -0.18 -6.42 0.69
N HIS A 14 -0.87 -5.78 1.65
CA HIS A 14 -0.30 -5.34 2.93
C HIS A 14 -1.46 -4.91 3.83
N GLU A 15 -1.37 -5.20 5.13
CA GLU A 15 -2.39 -4.79 6.10
C GLU A 15 -2.38 -3.27 6.35
N PRO A 16 -3.50 -2.67 6.80
CA PRO A 16 -3.53 -1.26 7.17
C PRO A 16 -2.71 -1.00 8.43
N ASP A 17 -2.27 0.25 8.57
CA ASP A 17 -1.72 0.70 9.85
C ASP A 17 -2.73 0.49 10.99
N PRO A 18 -2.26 0.21 12.22
CA PRO A 18 -3.11 0.22 13.40
C PRO A 18 -3.90 1.52 13.49
N TYR A 19 -5.20 1.41 13.74
CA TYR A 19 -6.04 2.60 13.88
C TYR A 19 -5.51 3.51 14.99
N ASN A 20 -5.21 4.75 14.61
CA ASN A 20 -4.83 5.81 15.52
C ASN A 20 -5.68 7.05 15.20
N PRO A 21 -6.62 7.46 16.08
CA PRO A 21 -7.49 8.60 15.83
C PRO A 21 -6.73 9.92 15.68
N ASP A 22 -5.58 10.03 16.35
CA ASP A 22 -4.71 11.20 16.34
C ASP A 22 -3.76 11.22 15.13
N SER A 23 -3.71 10.12 14.36
CA SER A 23 -2.93 10.05 13.13
C SER A 23 -3.62 10.82 12.01
N TRP A 24 -2.82 11.47 11.18
CA TRP A 24 -3.24 12.07 9.91
C TRP A 24 -3.23 11.05 8.76
N ARG A 25 -2.76 9.82 9.02
CA ARG A 25 -2.80 8.72 8.06
C ARG A 25 -4.24 8.32 7.77
N SER A 26 -4.52 8.25 6.47
CA SER A 26 -5.78 7.80 5.92
C SER A 26 -5.52 6.80 4.80
N ASN A 27 -6.53 5.99 4.54
CA ASN A 27 -6.55 5.04 3.45
C ASN A 27 -7.48 5.61 2.38
N PHE A 28 -7.06 5.58 1.13
CA PHE A 28 -7.96 5.83 0.00
C PHE A 28 -8.39 4.50 -0.58
N TYR A 29 -9.69 4.30 -0.71
CA TYR A 29 -10.30 3.13 -1.32
C TYR A 29 -10.95 3.53 -2.64
N LEU A 30 -10.75 2.71 -3.66
CA LEU A 30 -11.41 2.80 -4.96
C LEU A 30 -11.99 1.44 -5.29
N ASP A 31 -13.31 1.34 -5.44
CA ASP A 31 -13.98 0.07 -5.73
C ASP A 31 -14.69 0.13 -7.07
N ASN A 32 -14.12 -0.56 -8.07
CA ASN A 32 -14.74 -0.74 -9.37
C ASN A 32 -15.78 -1.86 -9.28
N LYS A 33 -17.06 -1.53 -9.42
CA LYS A 33 -18.16 -2.50 -9.29
C LYS A 33 -18.32 -3.39 -10.53
N GLY A 34 -17.58 -3.13 -11.61
CA GLY A 34 -17.66 -3.87 -12.87
C GLY A 34 -18.91 -3.56 -13.72
N ASN A 35 -19.74 -2.61 -13.29
CA ASN A 35 -20.94 -2.14 -14.01
C ASN A 35 -20.78 -0.68 -14.51
N GLY A 36 -19.55 -0.16 -14.50
CA GLY A 36 -19.22 1.24 -14.79
C GLY A 36 -19.33 2.18 -13.58
N GLU A 37 -19.84 1.70 -12.44
CA GLU A 37 -19.83 2.44 -11.17
C GLU A 37 -18.48 2.26 -10.47
N ILE A 38 -17.89 3.37 -10.04
CA ILE A 38 -16.69 3.39 -9.20
C ILE A 38 -16.98 4.20 -7.96
N GLU A 39 -16.84 3.56 -6.81
CA GLU A 39 -17.03 4.16 -5.48
C GLU A 39 -15.66 4.54 -4.91
N THR A 40 -15.54 5.75 -4.36
CA THR A 40 -14.35 6.14 -3.58
C THR A 40 -14.69 6.43 -2.13
N MET A 41 -13.79 6.07 -1.24
CA MET A 41 -13.92 6.34 0.19
C MET A 41 -12.56 6.70 0.78
N ILE A 42 -12.58 7.52 1.84
CA ILE A 42 -11.41 7.80 2.66
C ILE A 42 -11.75 7.44 4.11
N ASP A 43 -10.93 6.62 4.76
CA ASP A 43 -11.08 6.31 6.18
C ASP A 43 -9.71 6.09 6.84
N LYS A 44 -9.59 6.47 8.12
CA LYS A 44 -8.39 6.21 8.94
C LYS A 44 -8.35 4.78 9.48
N ARG A 45 -9.47 4.06 9.41
CA ARG A 45 -9.63 2.68 9.86
C ARG A 45 -9.46 1.73 8.68
N SER A 46 -9.16 0.48 9.02
CA SER A 46 -9.48 -0.62 8.11
C SER A 46 -11.00 -0.74 8.00
N LEU A 47 -11.52 -0.71 6.79
CA LEU A 47 -12.94 -0.99 6.52
C LEU A 47 -13.21 -2.50 6.35
N PHE A 48 -12.17 -3.30 6.15
CA PHE A 48 -12.28 -4.70 5.76
C PHE A 48 -11.61 -5.62 6.80
N PRO A 49 -12.19 -6.81 7.04
CA PRO A 49 -11.62 -7.75 7.98
C PRO A 49 -10.30 -8.32 7.46
N MET A 50 -9.36 -8.55 8.37
CA MET A 50 -8.15 -9.30 8.08
C MET A 50 -8.48 -10.77 7.74
N PRO A 51 -7.72 -11.40 6.84
CA PRO A 51 -7.91 -12.81 6.47
C PRO A 51 -7.87 -13.77 7.67
N VAL A 52 -8.60 -14.87 7.55
CA VAL A 52 -8.69 -15.91 8.58
C VAL A 52 -7.99 -17.17 8.07
N PHE A 53 -6.95 -17.58 8.78
CA PHE A 53 -6.27 -18.85 8.58
C PHE A 53 -7.05 -19.97 9.25
N LYS A 54 -7.44 -21.00 8.49
CA LYS A 54 -8.28 -22.10 8.97
C LYS A 54 -7.60 -23.45 8.77
N TRP A 55 -7.84 -24.40 9.67
CA TRP A 55 -7.35 -25.77 9.58
C TRP A 55 -8.34 -26.77 10.19
N ALA A 56 -8.00 -28.06 10.11
CA ALA A 56 -8.85 -29.16 10.58
C ALA A 56 -10.25 -29.15 9.94
N GLY A 57 -10.32 -28.88 8.63
CA GLY A 57 -11.57 -28.73 7.88
C GLY A 57 -12.42 -27.55 8.36
N GLY A 58 -11.78 -26.42 8.69
CA GLY A 58 -12.45 -25.19 9.12
C GLY A 58 -12.92 -25.16 10.58
N LYS A 59 -12.71 -26.23 11.36
CA LYS A 59 -13.12 -26.30 12.78
C LYS A 59 -12.27 -25.45 13.71
N LYS A 60 -11.05 -25.13 13.28
CA LYS A 60 -10.14 -24.24 14.00
C LYS A 60 -9.71 -23.12 13.06
N SER A 61 -9.53 -21.94 13.63
CA SER A 61 -9.19 -20.75 12.86
C SER A 61 -8.53 -19.69 13.72
N ILE A 62 -7.74 -18.84 13.08
CA ILE A 62 -7.15 -17.64 13.67
C ILE A 62 -7.05 -16.54 12.62
N THR A 63 -7.32 -15.29 13.00
CA THR A 63 -7.06 -14.14 12.13
C THR A 63 -5.56 -13.91 12.04
N ILE A 64 -5.02 -13.71 10.84
CA ILE A 64 -3.60 -13.38 10.67
C ILE A 64 -3.31 -11.97 11.17
N ASP A 65 -2.08 -11.72 11.61
CA ASP A 65 -1.68 -10.43 12.21
C ASP A 65 -1.06 -9.46 11.20
N GLY A 66 -0.71 -9.95 10.00
CA GLY A 66 -0.14 -9.13 8.95
C GLY A 66 0.06 -9.91 7.66
N ILE A 67 0.39 -9.15 6.63
CA ILE A 67 0.45 -9.54 5.22
C ILE A 67 1.71 -8.89 4.63
N ASP A 68 2.54 -9.68 3.96
CA ASP A 68 3.67 -9.20 3.15
C ASP A 68 4.70 -8.32 3.91
N ARG A 69 4.78 -8.51 5.24
CA ARG A 69 5.80 -7.90 6.11
C ARG A 69 6.47 -8.91 7.04
N MET A 70 7.63 -8.53 7.57
CA MET A 70 8.26 -9.32 8.62
C MET A 70 7.49 -9.24 9.95
N PRO A 71 7.47 -10.32 10.75
CA PRO A 71 7.03 -10.23 12.13
C PRO A 71 7.85 -9.21 12.92
N GLU A 72 7.21 -8.45 13.78
CA GLU A 72 7.87 -7.46 14.61
C GLU A 72 8.66 -8.13 15.76
N PRO A 73 9.85 -7.61 16.12
CA PRO A 73 10.63 -8.14 17.23
C PRO A 73 9.83 -8.17 18.54
N GLY A 74 9.75 -9.35 19.16
CA GLY A 74 9.11 -9.53 20.47
C GLY A 74 7.58 -9.67 20.42
N LYS A 75 6.95 -9.62 19.24
CA LYS A 75 5.52 -9.92 19.09
C LYS A 75 5.28 -11.39 18.77
N ASP A 76 4.13 -11.89 19.20
CA ASP A 76 3.59 -13.21 18.85
C ASP A 76 2.66 -13.05 17.65
N GLU A 77 3.16 -13.32 16.44
CA GLU A 77 2.48 -13.02 15.17
C GLU A 77 2.44 -14.23 14.23
N LEU A 78 1.39 -14.28 13.41
CA LEU A 78 1.18 -15.15 12.28
C LEU A 78 0.98 -14.27 11.05
N ILE A 79 1.97 -14.24 10.16
CA ILE A 79 1.98 -13.38 8.97
C ILE A 79 1.83 -14.26 7.73
N ALA A 80 0.99 -13.85 6.79
CA ALA A 80 0.97 -14.41 5.44
C ALA A 80 1.87 -13.56 4.54
N MET A 81 2.73 -14.18 3.74
CA MET A 81 3.66 -13.48 2.88
C MET A 81 3.66 -14.15 1.51
N ASP A 82 3.42 -13.36 0.47
CA ASP A 82 3.57 -13.79 -0.92
C ASP A 82 5.02 -14.23 -1.18
N THR A 83 5.18 -15.27 -1.98
CA THR A 83 6.49 -15.87 -2.25
C THR A 83 7.43 -14.89 -2.94
N MET A 84 6.93 -14.06 -3.84
CA MET A 84 7.73 -13.04 -4.54
C MET A 84 8.25 -11.97 -3.57
N VAL A 85 7.46 -11.64 -2.55
CA VAL A 85 7.87 -10.73 -1.48
C VAL A 85 8.99 -11.36 -0.65
N ALA A 86 8.82 -12.62 -0.26
CA ALA A 86 9.80 -13.36 0.52
C ALA A 86 11.13 -13.57 -0.24
N GLU A 87 11.06 -13.73 -1.56
CA GLU A 87 12.24 -13.89 -2.43
C GLU A 87 12.96 -12.57 -2.71
N SER A 88 12.22 -11.47 -2.85
CA SER A 88 12.79 -10.17 -3.22
C SER A 88 13.46 -9.42 -2.06
N ALA A 89 13.20 -9.80 -0.81
CA ALA A 89 13.79 -9.15 0.37
C ALA A 89 14.59 -10.09 1.30
N PRO A 90 15.52 -10.93 0.79
CA PRO A 90 16.18 -11.98 1.57
C PRO A 90 17.02 -11.43 2.74
N LEU A 91 17.52 -10.19 2.64
CA LEU A 91 18.20 -9.50 3.73
C LEU A 91 17.26 -9.14 4.89
N SER A 92 16.00 -8.79 4.59
CA SER A 92 14.98 -8.54 5.63
C SER A 92 14.58 -9.83 6.36
N HIS A 93 14.56 -10.97 5.65
CA HIS A 93 14.16 -12.27 6.19
C HIS A 93 15.31 -13.06 6.83
N GLY A 94 16.55 -12.80 6.44
CA GLY A 94 17.74 -13.61 6.78
C GLY A 94 18.66 -13.01 7.84
N THR A 95 18.58 -11.69 8.10
CA THR A 95 19.43 -11.01 9.10
C THR A 95 18.76 -10.87 10.47
N HIS A 96 17.47 -11.18 10.58
CA HIS A 96 16.70 -10.96 11.78
C HIS A 96 16.90 -12.13 12.77
N LYS A 97 17.34 -11.80 13.99
CA LYS A 97 17.53 -12.75 15.11
C LYS A 97 16.21 -13.18 15.77
N ILE A 98 15.09 -13.08 15.07
CA ILE A 98 13.78 -13.44 15.59
C ILE A 98 13.62 -14.94 15.42
N PRO A 99 13.41 -15.73 16.51
CA PRO A 99 13.04 -17.13 16.39
C PRO A 99 11.70 -17.22 15.65
N LEU A 100 11.72 -17.79 14.45
CA LEU A 100 10.57 -17.82 13.58
C LEU A 100 10.45 -19.19 12.90
N LEU A 101 9.22 -19.66 12.72
CA LEU A 101 8.89 -20.82 11.91
C LEU A 101 8.34 -20.33 10.56
N LYS A 102 8.75 -20.96 9.46
CA LYS A 102 8.26 -20.66 8.11
C LYS A 102 7.68 -21.93 7.50
N MET A 103 6.44 -21.86 7.03
CA MET A 103 5.83 -22.95 6.27
C MET A 103 5.05 -22.40 5.09
N GLN A 104 5.18 -22.98 3.91
CA GLN A 104 4.40 -22.58 2.74
C GLN A 104 3.16 -23.46 2.59
N ILE A 105 2.03 -22.85 2.20
CA ILE A 105 0.84 -23.60 1.79
C ILE A 105 1.10 -24.15 0.37
N GLY A 106 1.08 -25.46 0.17
CA GLY A 106 1.15 -26.08 -1.15
C GLY A 106 -0.16 -25.97 -1.93
N GLU A 107 -0.14 -26.30 -3.22
CA GLU A 107 -1.35 -26.33 -4.06
C GLU A 107 -2.41 -27.33 -3.55
N ASP A 108 -1.97 -28.37 -2.84
CA ASP A 108 -2.83 -29.37 -2.20
C ASP A 108 -3.38 -28.92 -0.83
N GLY A 109 -3.06 -27.68 -0.42
CA GLY A 109 -3.44 -27.09 0.85
C GLY A 109 -2.62 -27.56 2.05
N TYR A 110 -1.61 -28.41 1.89
CA TYR A 110 -0.76 -28.83 3.01
C TYR A 110 0.36 -27.83 3.29
N LEU A 111 0.83 -27.78 4.54
CA LEU A 111 1.96 -26.94 4.94
C LEU A 111 3.30 -27.66 4.79
N TYR A 112 4.24 -27.01 4.11
CA TYR A 112 5.60 -27.52 3.86
C TYR A 112 6.65 -26.62 4.51
N ASP A 113 7.65 -27.22 5.17
CA ASP A 113 8.72 -26.48 5.85
C ASP A 113 9.67 -25.79 4.87
N GLY A 114 9.89 -24.49 5.07
CA GLY A 114 11.01 -23.71 4.50
C GLY A 114 11.15 -23.68 2.97
N TYR A 115 10.22 -24.23 2.22
CA TYR A 115 10.30 -24.37 0.77
C TYR A 115 9.61 -23.19 0.07
N PHE A 116 10.19 -22.72 -1.03
CA PHE A 116 9.58 -21.77 -1.96
C PHE A 116 9.21 -22.55 -3.23
N ILE A 117 7.98 -23.06 -3.28
CA ILE A 117 7.39 -23.63 -4.48
C ILE A 117 6.84 -22.43 -5.25
N GLU A 118 7.36 -22.14 -6.45
CA GLU A 118 6.88 -21.03 -7.29
C GLU A 118 5.36 -21.08 -7.52
N SER A 119 4.78 -22.29 -7.55
CA SER A 119 3.36 -22.51 -7.78
C SER A 119 2.54 -22.74 -6.50
N GLY A 120 3.17 -22.68 -5.32
CA GLY A 120 2.48 -22.80 -4.03
C GLY A 120 1.73 -21.52 -3.63
N GLY A 121 0.90 -21.64 -2.60
CA GLY A 121 0.29 -20.52 -1.91
C GLY A 121 1.29 -19.72 -1.05
N PRO A 122 0.79 -18.79 -0.22
CA PRO A 122 1.63 -17.90 0.56
C PRO A 122 2.49 -18.65 1.60
N LEU A 123 3.63 -18.04 1.93
CA LEU A 123 4.46 -18.39 3.06
C LEU A 123 3.81 -17.90 4.35
N ILE A 124 3.69 -18.78 5.33
CA ILE A 124 3.20 -18.46 6.67
C ILE A 124 4.39 -18.35 7.61
N LEU A 125 4.57 -17.17 8.19
CA LEU A 125 5.59 -16.88 9.18
C LEU A 125 4.94 -16.87 10.57
N ALA A 126 5.51 -17.60 11.52
CA ALA A 126 5.03 -17.62 12.89
C ALA A 126 6.15 -17.33 13.90
N THR A 127 5.88 -16.45 14.85
CA THR A 127 6.74 -16.20 16.02
C THR A 127 6.07 -16.70 17.30
N GLY A 128 6.78 -16.65 18.43
CA GLY A 128 6.20 -16.90 19.75
C GLY A 128 5.40 -18.20 19.90
N GLU A 129 4.23 -18.08 20.50
CA GLU A 129 3.29 -19.18 20.73
C GLU A 129 2.54 -19.58 19.46
N LYS A 130 2.41 -18.68 18.48
CA LYS A 130 1.82 -18.97 17.16
C LYS A 130 2.63 -19.98 16.36
N GLN A 131 3.91 -20.20 16.67
CA GLN A 131 4.66 -21.35 16.13
C GLN A 131 4.01 -22.70 16.49
N LYS A 132 3.41 -22.83 17.68
CA LYS A 132 2.71 -24.06 18.08
C LYS A 132 1.42 -24.23 17.28
N ILE A 133 0.70 -23.14 17.02
CA ILE A 133 -0.50 -23.12 16.19
C ILE A 133 -0.17 -23.56 14.75
N LEU A 134 0.90 -23.02 14.16
CA LEU A 134 1.30 -23.37 12.81
C LEU A 134 1.71 -24.86 12.69
N LYS A 135 2.42 -25.39 13.68
CA LYS A 135 2.73 -26.84 13.76
C LYS A 135 1.48 -27.71 13.94
N GLU A 136 0.54 -27.26 14.75
CA GLU A 136 -0.74 -27.96 14.94
C GLU A 136 -1.53 -28.01 13.63
N ALA A 137 -1.60 -26.89 12.91
CA ALA A 137 -2.26 -26.80 11.62
C ALA A 137 -1.62 -27.75 10.60
N ALA A 138 -0.29 -27.78 10.52
CA ALA A 138 0.43 -28.69 9.63
C ALA A 138 0.12 -30.18 9.92
N ALA A 139 -0.07 -30.55 11.19
CA ALA A 139 -0.43 -31.91 11.57
C ALA A 139 -1.92 -32.26 11.34
N ALA A 140 -2.78 -31.26 11.19
CA ALA A 140 -4.23 -31.43 11.09
C ALA A 140 -4.74 -31.68 9.66
N GLY A 141 -3.87 -31.58 8.65
CA GLY A 141 -4.21 -31.77 7.23
C GLY A 141 -4.25 -30.44 6.46
N PRO A 142 -5.03 -30.36 5.37
CA PRO A 142 -5.12 -29.16 4.55
C PRO A 142 -5.58 -27.92 5.35
N VAL A 143 -5.02 -26.77 4.98
CA VAL A 143 -5.32 -25.45 5.53
C VAL A 143 -5.98 -24.57 4.48
N GLU A 144 -6.67 -23.52 4.92
CA GLU A 144 -7.31 -22.53 4.05
C GLU A 144 -6.89 -21.13 4.47
N LEU A 145 -6.49 -20.32 3.49
CA LEU A 145 -6.26 -18.89 3.64
C LEU A 145 -6.70 -18.18 2.36
N ASP A 146 -7.75 -17.38 2.46
CA ASP A 146 -8.22 -16.54 1.37
C ASP A 146 -7.81 -15.10 1.64
N LEU A 147 -6.96 -14.55 0.77
CA LEU A 147 -6.50 -13.16 0.84
C LEU A 147 -7.42 -12.20 0.08
N ASN A 148 -8.50 -12.70 -0.53
CA ASN A 148 -9.49 -11.86 -1.19
C ASN A 148 -10.43 -11.18 -0.20
N ILE A 149 -10.87 -9.97 -0.54
CA ILE A 149 -11.86 -9.18 0.18
C ILE A 149 -13.25 -9.70 -0.21
N PRO A 150 -14.05 -10.21 0.75
CA PRO A 150 -15.34 -10.78 0.45
C PRO A 150 -16.27 -9.81 -0.29
N GLY A 151 -16.71 -10.19 -1.49
CA GLY A 151 -17.69 -9.44 -2.28
C GLY A 151 -17.19 -8.13 -2.89
N ARG A 152 -15.86 -7.92 -2.95
CA ARG A 152 -15.24 -6.68 -3.44
C ARG A 152 -14.09 -6.96 -4.44
N PRO A 153 -14.34 -7.69 -5.55
CA PRO A 153 -13.28 -8.09 -6.49
C PRO A 153 -12.64 -6.93 -7.26
N GLY A 154 -13.23 -5.74 -7.28
CA GLY A 154 -12.66 -4.54 -7.93
C GLY A 154 -12.10 -3.51 -6.96
N LEU A 155 -11.94 -3.87 -5.69
CA LEU A 155 -11.44 -2.96 -4.67
C LEU A 155 -9.93 -2.78 -4.76
N ASN A 156 -9.50 -1.53 -4.78
CA ASN A 156 -8.12 -1.12 -4.63
C ASN A 156 -8.01 -0.18 -3.42
N ALA A 157 -6.87 -0.24 -2.73
CA ALA A 157 -6.64 0.62 -1.58
C ALA A 157 -5.16 0.96 -1.42
N TRP A 158 -4.90 2.20 -1.03
CA TRP A 158 -3.56 2.72 -0.78
C TRP A 158 -3.52 3.52 0.51
N LEU A 159 -2.36 3.52 1.16
CA LEU A 159 -2.06 4.58 2.11
C LEU A 159 -2.04 5.92 1.36
N ALA A 160 -2.91 6.83 1.75
CA ALA A 160 -3.02 8.15 1.12
C ALA A 160 -3.17 9.19 2.22
N THR A 161 -2.09 9.94 2.47
CA THR A 161 -1.92 10.73 3.68
C THR A 161 -1.35 12.13 3.42
N PRO A 162 -1.97 13.20 3.95
CA PRO A 162 -3.29 13.22 4.58
C PRO A 162 -4.43 13.17 3.53
N ALA A 163 -5.65 12.93 4.01
CA ALA A 163 -6.85 13.32 3.28
C ALA A 163 -6.83 14.83 3.01
N LEU A 164 -7.23 15.23 1.79
CA LEU A 164 -7.34 16.62 1.36
C LEU A 164 -8.81 17.07 1.41
N VAL A 165 -9.70 16.28 0.82
CA VAL A 165 -11.16 16.49 0.84
C VAL A 165 -11.79 15.14 1.14
N GLN A 166 -12.77 15.11 2.04
CA GLN A 166 -13.52 13.91 2.39
C GLN A 166 -15.00 14.26 2.43
N ASP A 167 -15.81 13.48 1.70
CA ASP A 167 -17.27 13.68 1.59
C ASP A 167 -17.67 15.11 1.19
N GLY A 168 -16.87 15.74 0.32
CA GLY A 168 -17.07 17.11 -0.17
C GLY A 168 -16.57 18.21 0.77
N GLU A 169 -16.04 17.86 1.94
CA GLU A 169 -15.58 18.81 2.96
C GLU A 169 -14.05 18.78 3.10
N ASN A 170 -13.48 19.93 3.44
CA ASN A 170 -12.04 20.04 3.69
C ASN A 170 -11.61 19.20 4.89
N SER A 171 -10.67 18.29 4.67
CA SER A 171 -10.07 17.53 5.77
C SER A 171 -9.14 18.43 6.62
N PRO A 172 -9.05 18.20 7.94
CA PRO A 172 -8.10 18.90 8.79
C PRO A 172 -6.65 18.65 8.35
N MET A 173 -5.86 19.71 8.25
CA MET A 173 -4.43 19.60 7.92
C MET A 173 -3.62 19.11 9.12
N PRO A 174 -2.57 18.28 8.90
CA PRO A 174 -1.74 17.76 9.98
C PRO A 174 -0.90 18.87 10.64
N GLU A 175 -0.91 18.93 11.97
CA GLU A 175 -0.03 19.79 12.77
C GLU A 175 1.14 18.98 13.38
N PRO A 176 2.31 19.58 13.65
CA PRO A 176 2.71 20.93 13.27
C PRO A 176 3.64 20.96 12.03
N PHE A 177 3.37 21.90 11.11
CA PHE A 177 4.23 22.35 9.99
C PHE A 177 4.35 21.55 8.68
N TYR A 178 4.16 20.23 8.64
CA TYR A 178 4.34 19.47 7.37
C TYR A 178 3.40 19.92 6.24
N HIS A 179 2.26 20.53 6.58
CA HIS A 179 1.30 21.06 5.62
C HIS A 179 1.71 22.40 4.97
N LEU A 180 2.71 23.10 5.52
CA LEU A 180 3.21 24.39 5.02
C LEU A 180 4.46 24.24 4.16
N ASP A 181 5.10 23.08 4.18
CA ASP A 181 6.31 22.85 3.40
C ASP A 181 5.96 22.66 1.91
N PHE A 182 6.79 23.28 1.07
CA PHE A 182 6.71 23.16 -0.37
C PHE A 182 7.42 21.89 -0.83
N HIS A 183 6.69 20.99 -1.48
CA HIS A 183 7.22 19.74 -2.02
C HIS A 183 6.66 19.47 -3.41
N THR A 184 7.32 18.60 -4.17
CA THR A 184 6.59 17.81 -5.19
C THR A 184 5.44 17.09 -4.50
N ARG A 185 4.29 16.99 -5.16
CA ARG A 185 3.12 16.31 -4.60
C ARG A 185 2.51 15.39 -5.64
N THR A 186 2.01 14.27 -5.16
CA THR A 186 1.10 13.38 -5.88
C THR A 186 -0.19 13.31 -5.07
N ALA A 187 -1.31 13.26 -5.74
CA ALA A 187 -2.61 13.07 -5.12
C ALA A 187 -3.53 12.35 -6.07
N LEU A 188 -4.60 11.79 -5.52
CA LEU A 188 -5.67 11.24 -6.32
C LEU A 188 -7.02 11.65 -5.74
N GLY A 189 -8.05 11.68 -6.58
CA GLY A 189 -9.40 11.96 -6.12
C GLY A 189 -10.47 11.80 -7.18
N GLN A 190 -11.72 11.90 -6.74
CA GLN A 190 -12.92 11.77 -7.55
C GLN A 190 -13.81 13.00 -7.38
N SER A 191 -14.35 13.55 -8.47
CA SER A 191 -15.36 14.60 -8.46
C SER A 191 -16.78 14.04 -8.36
N ALA A 192 -17.75 14.90 -8.04
CA ALA A 192 -19.16 14.51 -7.91
C ALA A 192 -19.79 13.94 -9.20
N ASP A 193 -19.24 14.28 -10.38
CA ASP A 193 -19.64 13.73 -11.67
C ASP A 193 -18.92 12.41 -12.03
N GLY A 194 -18.16 11.85 -11.09
CA GLY A 194 -17.51 10.55 -11.22
C GLY A 194 -16.15 10.57 -11.92
N LYS A 195 -15.61 11.74 -12.30
CA LYS A 195 -14.28 11.81 -12.92
C LYS A 195 -13.19 11.58 -11.90
N PHE A 196 -12.18 10.82 -12.32
CA PHE A 196 -10.99 10.55 -11.55
C PHE A 196 -9.84 11.47 -11.96
N TYR A 197 -9.11 11.94 -10.97
CA TYR A 197 -7.94 12.78 -11.16
C TYR A 197 -6.74 12.10 -10.50
N LEU A 198 -5.71 11.86 -11.30
CA LEU A 198 -4.35 11.66 -10.81
C LEU A 198 -3.64 13.00 -10.94
N ILE A 199 -3.22 13.56 -9.82
CA ILE A 199 -2.63 14.89 -9.75
C ILE A 199 -1.16 14.74 -9.43
N TYR A 200 -0.34 15.38 -10.24
CA TYR A 200 1.09 15.49 -10.03
C TYR A 200 1.51 16.97 -10.10
N VAL A 201 2.26 17.40 -9.10
CA VAL A 201 2.86 18.73 -9.05
C VAL A 201 4.36 18.60 -8.89
N ASP A 202 5.07 19.07 -9.91
CA ASP A 202 6.53 19.11 -9.98
C ASP A 202 7.13 20.14 -8.99
N GLY A 203 8.34 19.87 -8.53
CA GLY A 203 9.08 20.57 -7.50
C GLY A 203 10.52 20.08 -7.41
N THR A 204 11.37 20.89 -6.77
CA THR A 204 12.80 20.65 -6.64
C THR A 204 13.17 20.65 -5.16
N SER A 205 14.10 19.81 -4.72
CA SER A 205 14.47 19.77 -3.30
C SER A 205 15.06 21.10 -2.85
N VAL A 206 14.73 21.54 -1.63
CA VAL A 206 15.14 22.86 -1.10
C VAL A 206 16.65 23.09 -1.19
N ASN A 207 17.45 22.07 -0.88
CA ASN A 207 18.92 22.13 -0.99
C ASN A 207 19.41 22.36 -2.43
N ARG A 208 18.66 21.88 -3.43
CA ARG A 208 18.98 22.05 -4.85
C ARG A 208 18.48 23.38 -5.39
N ILE A 209 17.34 23.89 -4.94
CA ILE A 209 16.84 25.22 -5.34
C ILE A 209 17.89 26.30 -5.04
N ALA A 210 18.50 26.25 -3.85
CA ALA A 210 19.51 27.23 -3.45
C ALA A 210 20.78 27.23 -4.34
N SER A 211 21.07 26.12 -5.02
CA SER A 211 22.29 25.93 -5.81
C SER A 211 22.08 25.96 -7.32
N HIS A 212 20.89 25.58 -7.81
CA HIS A 212 20.63 25.37 -9.25
C HIS A 212 19.30 26.00 -9.73
N GLY A 213 18.51 26.60 -8.83
CA GLY A 213 17.14 27.02 -9.13
C GLY A 213 16.18 25.82 -9.24
N GLY A 214 14.93 26.07 -9.60
CA GLY A 214 13.92 25.03 -9.74
C GLY A 214 12.52 25.47 -9.30
N ARG A 215 11.54 24.59 -9.46
CA ARG A 215 10.16 24.82 -9.00
C ARG A 215 10.09 24.51 -7.51
N PHE A 216 9.36 25.31 -6.75
CA PHE A 216 9.20 25.06 -5.31
C PHE A 216 8.28 23.87 -5.02
N GLY A 217 7.43 23.47 -5.98
CA GLY A 217 6.32 22.57 -5.69
C GLY A 217 5.20 23.33 -4.97
N VAL A 218 4.42 22.61 -4.17
CA VAL A 218 3.23 23.16 -3.48
C VAL A 218 3.08 22.60 -2.07
N THR A 219 2.37 23.36 -1.25
CA THR A 219 1.99 22.95 0.11
C THR A 219 0.76 22.05 0.09
N LEU A 220 0.50 21.30 1.16
CA LEU A 220 -0.74 20.50 1.28
C LEU A 220 -1.99 21.39 1.29
N TYR A 221 -1.90 22.61 1.82
CA TYR A 221 -3.00 23.58 1.76
C TYR A 221 -3.29 24.04 0.31
N GLN A 222 -2.25 24.21 -0.52
CA GLN A 222 -2.43 24.48 -1.94
C GLN A 222 -3.02 23.27 -2.68
N MET A 223 -2.61 22.05 -2.33
CA MET A 223 -3.22 20.81 -2.86
C MET A 223 -4.71 20.70 -2.50
N GLN A 224 -5.10 21.00 -1.25
CA GLN A 224 -6.51 21.04 -0.85
C GLN A 224 -7.29 22.11 -1.63
N LYS A 225 -6.71 23.30 -1.86
CA LYS A 225 -7.35 24.32 -2.70
C LYS A 225 -7.51 23.86 -4.15
N LEU A 226 -6.53 23.16 -4.71
CA LEU A 226 -6.61 22.58 -6.04
C LEU A 226 -7.73 21.53 -6.11
N ALA A 227 -7.82 20.62 -5.12
CA ALA A 227 -8.89 19.63 -5.03
C ALA A 227 -10.28 20.28 -5.00
N ASN A 228 -10.46 21.35 -4.21
CA ASN A 228 -11.71 22.12 -4.20
C ASN A 228 -12.00 22.80 -5.54
N HIS A 229 -10.97 23.36 -6.19
CA HIS A 229 -11.12 24.01 -7.50
C HIS A 229 -11.57 23.03 -8.59
N LEU A 230 -11.07 21.79 -8.54
CA LEU A 230 -11.45 20.71 -9.43
C LEU A 230 -12.81 20.07 -9.07
N GLY A 231 -13.43 20.47 -7.96
CA GLY A 231 -14.71 19.93 -7.49
C GLY A 231 -14.62 18.49 -7.00
N LEU A 232 -13.47 18.09 -6.43
CA LEU A 232 -13.28 16.75 -5.88
C LEU A 232 -14.10 16.60 -4.59
N ILE A 233 -14.78 15.47 -4.44
CA ILE A 233 -15.55 15.11 -3.24
C ILE A 233 -14.77 14.19 -2.32
N ASN A 234 -13.86 13.39 -2.87
CA ASN A 234 -12.87 12.61 -2.13
C ASN A 234 -11.52 12.84 -2.79
N ALA A 235 -10.53 13.30 -2.02
CA ALA A 235 -9.17 13.50 -2.49
C ALA A 235 -8.17 13.26 -1.36
N ALA A 236 -7.06 12.60 -1.65
CA ALA A 236 -5.99 12.35 -0.70
C ALA A 236 -4.62 12.52 -1.34
N ASN A 237 -3.65 12.97 -0.55
CA ASN A 237 -2.25 13.06 -0.94
C ASN A 237 -1.61 11.65 -0.95
N LEU A 238 -0.68 11.38 -1.85
CA LEU A 238 0.08 10.12 -1.94
C LEU A 238 1.52 10.32 -1.44
N ASP A 239 2.36 9.27 -1.51
CA ASP A 239 3.79 9.41 -1.21
C ASP A 239 4.44 10.47 -2.11
N ASP A 240 5.24 11.33 -1.50
CA ASP A 240 5.72 12.54 -2.13
C ASP A 240 7.21 12.81 -1.90
N GLY A 241 7.68 13.96 -2.39
CA GLY A 241 9.09 14.30 -2.40
C GLY A 241 9.78 13.95 -3.72
N VAL A 242 10.90 14.62 -3.94
CA VAL A 242 11.53 14.83 -5.26
C VAL A 242 11.99 13.54 -5.94
N PHE A 243 12.06 12.45 -5.19
CA PHE A 243 12.44 11.13 -5.72
C PHE A 243 11.27 10.14 -5.79
N SER A 244 10.18 10.35 -5.04
CA SER A 244 8.99 9.46 -5.06
C SER A 244 7.90 9.94 -6.04
N SER A 245 7.73 11.26 -6.20
CA SER A 245 6.66 11.82 -7.03
C SER A 245 7.01 11.74 -8.52
N ILE A 246 6.40 10.79 -9.23
CA ILE A 246 6.63 10.57 -10.66
C ILE A 246 5.27 10.34 -11.32
N MET A 247 5.07 10.95 -12.49
CA MET A 247 3.96 10.65 -13.37
C MET A 247 4.52 10.28 -14.73
N VAL A 248 4.05 9.17 -15.31
CA VAL A 248 4.43 8.72 -16.64
C VAL A 248 3.19 8.66 -17.51
N ILE A 249 3.23 9.31 -18.67
CA ILE A 249 2.14 9.27 -19.66
C ILE A 249 2.75 8.81 -20.98
N ASP A 250 2.25 7.71 -21.54
CA ASP A 250 2.73 7.11 -22.80
C ASP A 250 4.26 6.90 -22.83
N GLY A 251 4.81 6.39 -21.72
CA GLY A 251 6.24 6.15 -21.55
C GLY A 251 7.09 7.40 -21.32
N LYS A 252 6.48 8.60 -21.23
CA LYS A 252 7.17 9.85 -20.96
C LYS A 252 7.00 10.29 -19.50
N VAL A 253 8.12 10.46 -18.80
CA VAL A 253 8.15 11.05 -17.46
C VAL A 253 7.72 12.52 -17.54
N MET A 254 6.76 12.89 -16.72
CA MET A 254 6.16 14.22 -16.64
C MET A 254 6.82 15.03 -15.53
N GLY A 255 7.12 16.30 -15.84
CA GLY A 255 7.59 17.30 -14.87
C GLY A 255 8.87 16.91 -14.12
N GLN A 256 9.90 16.53 -14.84
CA GLN A 256 11.27 16.56 -14.33
C GLN A 256 12.14 17.19 -15.41
N ASP A 257 13.15 17.96 -15.01
CA ASP A 257 14.17 18.39 -15.96
C ASP A 257 15.18 17.24 -16.14
N PRO A 258 15.22 16.58 -17.32
CA PRO A 258 16.08 15.43 -17.55
C PRO A 258 17.57 15.79 -17.48
N GLU A 259 17.95 17.06 -17.66
CA GLU A 259 19.36 17.49 -17.50
C GLU A 259 19.83 17.43 -16.04
N PHE A 260 18.90 17.47 -15.07
CA PHE A 260 19.22 17.54 -13.64
C PHE A 260 18.92 16.27 -12.84
N HIS A 261 18.15 15.34 -13.42
CA HIS A 261 17.81 14.03 -12.82
C HIS A 261 18.59 12.85 -13.44
N MET A 262 19.51 13.13 -14.36
CA MET A 262 20.45 12.15 -14.95
C MET A 262 21.90 12.58 -14.71
N ILE A 263 22.19 13.30 -13.62
CA ILE A 263 23.56 13.75 -13.29
C ILE A 263 24.42 12.55 -12.89
N THR A 264 23.79 11.48 -12.41
CA THR A 264 24.45 10.20 -12.15
C THR A 264 24.13 9.20 -13.27
N PRO A 265 24.97 8.18 -13.52
CA PRO A 265 24.64 7.09 -14.45
C PRO A 265 23.54 6.15 -13.92
N TYR A 266 22.88 6.52 -12.82
CA TYR A 266 21.79 5.80 -12.18
C TYR A 266 20.49 6.58 -12.36
N ASP A 267 19.37 5.87 -12.35
CA ASP A 267 18.06 6.50 -12.23
C ASP A 267 18.00 7.21 -10.86
N ASP A 268 17.98 8.55 -10.87
CA ASP A 268 17.88 9.34 -9.63
C ASP A 268 16.48 9.22 -9.00
N ASN A 269 15.51 8.57 -9.69
CA ASN A 269 14.20 8.27 -9.14
C ASN A 269 14.25 7.15 -8.09
N ARG A 270 13.47 7.33 -7.02
CA ARG A 270 13.34 6.33 -5.96
C ARG A 270 12.50 5.17 -6.47
N TRP A 271 12.96 3.95 -6.19
CA TRP A 271 12.12 2.76 -6.31
C TRP A 271 11.02 2.82 -5.25
N VAL A 272 9.77 2.93 -5.70
CA VAL A 272 8.58 3.04 -4.84
C VAL A 272 8.01 1.66 -4.48
N GLY A 273 7.25 1.60 -3.39
CA GLY A 273 6.68 0.35 -2.87
C GLY A 273 5.46 -0.14 -3.66
N ASP A 274 4.71 0.79 -4.24
CA ASP A 274 3.47 0.62 -5.00
C ASP A 274 3.28 1.81 -5.98
N MET A 275 2.31 1.70 -6.89
CA MET A 275 1.95 2.75 -7.83
C MET A 275 0.47 2.67 -8.20
N VAL A 276 -0.08 3.78 -8.71
CA VAL A 276 -1.40 3.79 -9.35
C VAL A 276 -1.19 3.71 -10.86
N LEU A 277 -1.68 2.64 -11.47
CA LEU A 277 -1.63 2.42 -12.91
C LEU A 277 -3.04 2.57 -13.49
N ILE A 278 -3.17 3.36 -14.55
CA ILE A 278 -4.37 3.34 -15.39
C ILE A 278 -4.11 2.31 -16.47
N VAL A 279 -4.89 1.24 -16.44
CA VAL A 279 -4.93 0.24 -17.50
C VAL A 279 -6.17 0.56 -18.33
N ASP A 280 -5.95 0.87 -19.60
CA ASP A 280 -7.05 0.86 -20.56
C ASP A 280 -7.25 -0.59 -21.01
N ASP A 281 -8.49 -1.07 -20.96
CA ASP A 281 -8.84 -2.32 -21.64
C ASP A 281 -8.86 -1.98 -23.14
N GLU A 282 -7.69 -1.90 -23.78
CA GLU A 282 -7.65 -1.86 -25.24
C GLU A 282 -8.23 -3.18 -25.78
N ASP A 283 -9.30 -3.06 -26.58
CA ASP A 283 -9.96 -4.13 -27.36
C ASP A 283 -9.00 -4.99 -28.21
#